data_AF-A0A0L7MGT7-F1
#
_entry.id   AF-A0A0L7MGT7-F1
#
_cell.length_a   1.000
_cell.length_b   1.000
_cell.length_c   1.000
_cell.angle_alpha   90.00
_cell.angle_beta   90.00
_cell.angle_gamma   90.00
#
_symmetry.space_group_name_H-M   'P 1'
#
loop_
_entity.id
_entity.type
_entity.pdbx_description
1 polymer ?
#
loop_
_entity_poly.entity_id
_entity_poly.type
_entity_poly.pdbx_seq_one_letter_code
_entity_poly.pdbx_strand_id
1 'polypeptide(L)'
;MFFDLPSDKTCIHPEHDPPTGLYIPPGKGYRHVCPGCKTVKDVIPPQYSLTQRAKPQKEQSNGDPVPWPRADPKALAAFDPATKVCSHNCGQAVGDPRSENECKFLCDLCWRFEKEQSK
;
A
#
# COMPACT_ATOMS: atom_id res chain seq x y z
N MET A 1 -36.58 -34.23 26.55
CA MET A 1 -35.90 -33.05 27.11
C MET A 1 -35.19 -32.35 25.97
N PHE A 2 -35.36 -31.04 25.81
CA PHE A 2 -34.71 -30.26 24.75
C PHE A 2 -33.52 -29.50 25.34
N PHE A 3 -32.45 -29.39 24.56
CA PHE A 3 -31.22 -28.65 24.91
C PHE A 3 -31.13 -27.43 24.00
N ASP A 4 -30.78 -26.27 24.57
CA ASP A 4 -30.60 -25.03 23.83
C ASP A 4 -29.27 -25.05 23.07
N LEU A 5 -29.33 -24.90 21.74
CA LEU A 5 -28.13 -24.75 20.92
C LEU A 5 -27.47 -23.38 21.19
N PRO A 6 -26.13 -23.28 21.11
CA PRO A 6 -25.44 -22.00 21.17
C PRO A 6 -25.93 -21.13 20.00
N SER A 7 -26.68 -20.07 20.33
CA SER A 7 -27.16 -19.11 19.34
C SER A 7 -25.97 -18.35 18.76
N ASP A 8 -25.87 -18.33 17.44
CA ASP A 8 -24.84 -17.59 16.74
C ASP A 8 -25.00 -16.10 17.04
N LYS A 9 -23.97 -15.47 17.61
CA LYS A 9 -23.99 -14.05 18.02
C LYS A 9 -23.74 -13.11 16.84
N THR A 10 -23.69 -13.64 15.62
CA THR A 10 -23.53 -12.85 14.41
C THR A 10 -24.78 -12.02 14.16
N CYS A 11 -24.66 -10.71 14.41
CA CYS A 11 -25.73 -9.77 14.15
C CYS A 11 -25.74 -9.40 12.66
N ILE A 12 -26.90 -9.58 12.03
CA ILE A 12 -27.16 -9.19 10.64
C ILE A 12 -27.87 -7.83 10.53
N HIS A 13 -27.92 -7.04 11.62
CA HIS A 13 -28.62 -5.76 11.61
C HIS A 13 -27.94 -4.78 10.64
N PRO A 14 -28.68 -4.06 9.77
CA PRO A 14 -28.10 -3.16 8.77
C PRO A 14 -27.18 -2.08 9.37
N GLU A 15 -27.52 -1.57 10.55
CA GLU A 15 -26.75 -0.55 11.28
C GLU A 15 -25.71 -1.18 12.26
N HIS A 16 -25.13 -2.32 11.90
CA HIS A 16 -24.10 -2.95 12.72
C HIS A 16 -22.76 -2.19 12.69
N ASP A 17 -22.50 -1.46 11.61
CA ASP A 17 -21.31 -0.63 11.45
C ASP A 17 -21.59 0.86 11.72
N PRO A 18 -20.59 1.61 12.25
CA PRO A 18 -20.73 3.05 12.47
C PRO A 18 -20.94 3.81 11.16
N PRO A 19 -21.71 4.92 11.16
CA PRO A 19 -21.89 5.77 9.99
C PRO A 19 -20.55 6.33 9.47
N THR A 20 -20.37 6.27 8.15
CA THR A 20 -19.21 6.84 7.46
C THR A 20 -19.35 8.37 7.31
N GLY A 21 -18.24 9.10 7.36
CA GLY A 21 -18.24 10.56 7.15
C GLY A 21 -18.69 11.38 8.37
N LEU A 22 -18.82 10.76 9.55
CA LEU A 22 -19.10 11.46 10.80
C LEU A 22 -17.92 12.37 11.19
N TYR A 23 -18.17 13.67 11.34
CA TYR A 23 -17.21 14.59 11.93
C TYR A 23 -17.15 14.40 13.45
N ILE A 24 -16.01 13.93 13.96
CA ILE A 24 -15.76 13.79 15.40
C ILE A 24 -14.83 14.93 15.85
N PRO A 25 -15.31 15.86 16.70
CA PRO A 25 -14.50 16.98 17.19
C PRO A 25 -13.20 16.54 17.87
N PRO A 26 -12.16 17.40 17.88
CA PRO A 26 -10.90 17.09 18.54
C PRO A 26 -11.10 16.79 20.03
N GLY A 27 -10.42 15.75 20.53
CA GLY A 27 -10.52 15.32 21.94
C GLY A 27 -11.80 14.56 22.29
N LYS A 28 -12.67 14.28 21.32
CA LYS A 28 -13.85 13.41 21.50
C LYS A 28 -13.67 12.11 20.69
N GLY A 29 -14.30 11.05 21.16
CA GLY A 29 -14.49 9.80 20.41
C GLY A 29 -15.98 9.57 20.17
N TYR A 30 -16.32 8.74 19.19
CA TYR A 30 -17.71 8.36 18.92
C TYR A 30 -17.95 6.92 19.35
N ARG A 31 -19.06 6.67 20.05
CA ARG A 31 -19.47 5.32 20.44
C ARG A 31 -20.70 4.92 19.66
N HIS A 32 -20.55 3.94 18.79
CA HIS A 32 -21.65 3.32 18.05
C HIS A 32 -22.23 2.15 18.86
N VAL A 33 -23.55 2.07 18.94
CA VAL A 33 -24.26 0.93 19.57
C VAL A 33 -25.26 0.38 18.57
N CYS A 34 -25.11 -0.88 18.19
CA CYS A 34 -26.07 -1.53 17.31
C CYS A 34 -27.42 -1.72 18.03
N PRO A 35 -28.56 -1.29 17.46
CA PRO A 35 -29.87 -1.44 18.10
C PRO A 35 -30.33 -2.91 18.16
N GLY A 36 -29.85 -3.78 17.27
CA GLY A 36 -30.19 -5.20 17.25
C GLY A 36 -29.44 -6.04 18.29
N CYS A 37 -28.10 -6.05 18.23
CA CYS A 37 -27.27 -6.90 19.10
C CYS A 37 -26.69 -6.20 20.32
N LYS A 38 -26.81 -4.87 20.43
CA LYS A 38 -26.21 -4.05 21.49
C LYS A 38 -24.67 -4.10 21.51
N THR A 39 -24.04 -4.58 20.43
CA THR A 39 -22.58 -4.50 20.29
C THR A 39 -22.15 -3.05 20.24
N VAL A 40 -21.13 -2.72 21.03
CA VAL A 40 -20.55 -1.39 21.14
C VAL A 40 -19.26 -1.33 20.33
N LYS A 41 -19.14 -0.33 19.45
CA LYS A 41 -17.92 -0.05 18.67
C LYS A 41 -17.48 1.39 18.95
N ASP A 42 -16.30 1.56 19.54
CA ASP A 42 -15.70 2.88 19.76
C ASP A 42 -14.87 3.30 18.54
N VAL A 43 -15.17 4.48 17.98
CA VAL A 43 -14.52 5.09 16.82
C VAL A 43 -13.65 6.25 17.30
N ILE A 44 -12.34 6.10 17.12
CA ILE A 44 -11.30 7.06 17.50
C ILE A 44 -10.46 7.36 16.24
N PRO A 45 -10.69 8.47 15.55
CA PRO A 45 -9.84 8.90 14.46
C PRO A 45 -8.34 8.89 14.73
N PRO A 46 -7.56 8.51 13.72
CA PRO A 46 -6.14 8.27 13.85
C PRO A 46 -5.35 9.49 14.29
N GLN A 47 -5.80 10.69 13.92
CA GLN A 47 -5.15 11.94 14.31
C GLN A 47 -5.11 12.17 15.83
N TYR A 48 -6.01 11.56 16.61
CA TYR A 48 -6.06 11.72 18.06
C TYR A 48 -5.94 10.41 18.84
N SER A 49 -5.78 9.27 18.17
CA SER A 49 -5.51 8.00 18.84
C SER A 49 -4.09 8.01 19.41
N LEU A 50 -3.96 8.08 20.73
CA LEU A 50 -2.68 7.94 21.43
C LEU A 50 -1.99 6.60 21.12
N THR A 51 -2.78 5.54 20.87
CA THR A 51 -2.31 4.19 20.57
C THR A 51 -1.81 4.03 19.12
N GLN A 52 -2.41 4.73 18.15
CA GLN A 52 -1.99 4.62 16.73
C GLN A 52 -0.74 5.45 16.40
N ARG A 53 -0.33 6.38 17.27
CA ARG A 53 1.01 7.01 17.20
C ARG A 53 2.13 5.98 17.40
N ALA A 54 1.84 4.85 18.05
CA ALA A 54 2.79 3.77 18.32
C ALA A 54 2.77 2.67 17.25
N LYS A 55 2.48 2.98 15.98
CA LYS A 55 2.81 2.01 14.92
C LYS A 55 4.32 1.79 14.97
N PRO A 56 4.82 0.56 15.12
CA PRO A 56 6.22 0.30 14.85
C PRO A 56 6.41 0.70 13.39
N GLN A 57 7.23 1.73 13.16
CA GLN A 57 7.80 1.90 11.84
C GLN A 57 8.44 0.54 11.52
N LYS A 58 8.03 -0.11 10.43
CA LYS A 58 8.85 -1.18 9.88
C LYS A 58 10.25 -0.60 9.81
N GLU A 59 11.17 -1.23 10.52
CA GLU A 59 12.55 -0.85 10.62
C GLU A 59 13.12 -0.88 9.20
N GLN A 60 13.04 0.26 8.52
CA GLN A 60 13.97 0.59 7.47
C GLN A 60 15.26 0.77 8.21
N SER A 61 16.14 -0.24 8.13
CA SER A 61 17.44 -0.23 8.78
C SER A 61 18.16 1.05 8.35
N ASN A 62 18.26 1.98 9.29
CA ASN A 62 19.11 3.16 9.13
C ASN A 62 20.56 2.66 9.20
N GLY A 63 21.09 2.20 8.06
CA GLY A 63 22.47 1.72 7.99
C GLY A 63 22.81 0.86 6.78
N ASP A 64 21.82 0.22 6.14
CA ASP A 64 22.11 -0.56 4.93
C ASP A 64 22.13 0.38 3.71
N PRO A 65 23.19 0.33 2.86
CA PRO A 65 23.17 1.05 1.60
C PRO A 65 21.95 0.59 0.80
N VAL A 66 21.14 1.55 0.32
CA VAL A 66 20.02 1.27 -0.58
C VAL A 66 20.54 0.32 -1.66
N PRO A 67 20.05 -0.92 -1.75
CA PRO A 67 20.52 -1.84 -2.75
C PRO A 67 20.09 -1.26 -4.09
N TRP A 68 21.03 -0.72 -4.85
CA TRP A 68 20.85 -0.38 -6.24
C TRP A 68 21.08 -1.68 -7.02
N PRO A 69 20.04 -2.49 -7.29
CA PRO A 69 20.23 -3.74 -8.01
C PRO A 69 20.90 -3.43 -9.35
N ARG A 70 21.99 -4.14 -9.62
CA ARG A 70 22.73 -4.01 -10.86
C ARG A 70 22.11 -4.92 -11.89
N ALA A 71 22.03 -4.45 -13.13
CA ALA A 71 21.62 -5.30 -14.23
C ALA A 71 22.71 -6.31 -14.58
N ASP A 72 22.33 -7.45 -15.15
CA ASP A 72 23.29 -8.33 -15.81
C ASP A 72 23.99 -7.55 -16.96
N PRO A 73 25.34 -7.45 -16.97
CA PRO A 73 26.05 -6.61 -17.94
C PRO A 73 25.81 -7.04 -19.38
N LYS A 74 25.61 -8.33 -19.63
CA LYS A 74 25.39 -8.87 -20.97
C LYS A 74 23.98 -8.56 -21.47
N ALA A 75 22.97 -8.71 -20.61
CA ALA A 75 21.60 -8.32 -20.94
C ALA A 75 21.46 -6.81 -21.13
N LEU A 76 22.18 -6.01 -20.32
CA LEU A 76 22.23 -4.56 -20.47
C LEU A 76 22.89 -4.13 -21.79
N ALA A 77 23.97 -4.80 -22.19
CA ALA A 77 24.63 -4.52 -23.48
C ALA A 77 23.74 -4.87 -24.69
N ALA A 78 22.85 -5.86 -24.54
CA ALA A 78 21.89 -6.27 -25.58
C ALA A 78 20.60 -5.44 -25.57
N PHE A 79 20.38 -4.59 -24.57
CA PHE A 79 19.17 -3.81 -24.43
C PHE A 79 19.16 -2.60 -25.37
N ASP A 80 18.15 -2.50 -26.26
CA ASP A 80 17.87 -1.29 -27.05
C ASP A 80 17.00 -0.33 -26.21
N PRO A 81 17.53 0.80 -25.71
CA PRO A 81 16.74 1.74 -24.91
C PRO A 81 15.60 2.39 -25.70
N ALA A 82 15.60 2.35 -27.04
CA ALA A 82 14.49 2.84 -27.85
C ALA A 82 13.25 1.92 -27.76
N THR A 83 13.41 0.66 -27.33
CA THR A 83 12.29 -0.29 -27.13
C THR A 83 11.52 -0.04 -25.85
N LYS A 84 11.96 0.90 -25.00
CA LYS A 84 11.22 1.32 -23.81
C LYS A 84 10.88 2.80 -23.86
N VAL A 85 9.66 3.16 -23.47
CA VAL A 85 9.25 4.56 -23.23
C VAL A 85 9.02 4.77 -21.75
N CYS A 86 9.63 5.82 -21.21
CA CYS A 86 9.55 6.14 -19.79
C CYS A 86 8.24 6.85 -19.48
N SER A 87 7.45 6.30 -18.57
CA SER A 87 6.19 6.87 -18.11
C SER A 87 6.27 7.46 -16.69
N HIS A 88 7.36 7.21 -15.95
CA HIS A 88 7.49 7.52 -14.52
C HIS A 88 8.79 8.25 -14.16
N ASN A 89 9.42 8.94 -15.12
CA ASN A 89 10.68 9.67 -14.92
C ASN A 89 11.82 8.79 -14.31
N CYS A 90 12.01 7.60 -14.87
CA CYS A 90 12.96 6.58 -14.42
C CYS A 90 14.44 6.90 -14.73
N GLY A 91 14.77 8.17 -14.94
CA GLY A 91 16.15 8.63 -15.11
C GLY A 91 17.00 8.36 -13.87
N GLN A 92 18.30 8.65 -13.98
CA GLN A 92 19.24 8.46 -12.88
C GLN A 92 18.89 9.41 -11.71
N ALA A 93 18.71 8.86 -10.50
CA ALA A 93 18.56 9.65 -9.29
C ALA A 93 19.92 10.21 -8.84
N VAL A 94 19.90 11.29 -8.03
CA VAL A 94 21.13 11.84 -7.45
C VAL A 94 21.82 10.77 -6.59
N GLY A 95 23.08 10.46 -6.92
CA GLY A 95 23.87 9.44 -6.21
C GLY A 95 23.60 7.99 -6.62
N ASP A 96 22.74 7.75 -7.62
CA ASP A 96 22.55 6.41 -8.20
C ASP A 96 23.78 6.03 -9.05
N PRO A 97 24.50 4.94 -8.74
CA PRO A 97 25.68 4.53 -9.51
C PRO A 97 25.35 3.92 -10.88
N ARG A 98 24.06 3.72 -11.22
CA ARG A 98 23.60 3.15 -12.49
C ARG A 98 23.56 4.17 -13.62
N SER A 99 23.78 3.71 -14.84
CA SER A 99 23.54 4.52 -16.04
C SER A 99 22.03 4.69 -16.30
N GLU A 100 21.63 5.73 -17.05
CA GLU A 100 20.23 5.92 -17.44
C GLU A 100 19.63 4.70 -18.16
N ASN A 101 20.42 4.06 -19.05
CA ASN A 101 20.01 2.85 -19.75
C ASN A 101 19.76 1.68 -18.80
N GLU A 102 20.57 1.57 -17.75
CA GLU A 102 20.42 0.54 -16.73
C GLU A 102 19.19 0.78 -15.85
N CYS A 103 18.94 2.03 -15.44
CA CYS A 103 17.71 2.41 -14.75
C CYS A 103 16.47 2.08 -15.60
N LYS A 104 16.53 2.39 -16.89
CA LYS A 104 15.46 2.10 -17.85
C LYS A 104 15.28 0.60 -18.11
N PHE A 105 16.37 -0.17 -18.17
CA PHE A 105 16.36 -1.62 -18.33
C PHE A 105 15.67 -2.31 -17.14
N LEU A 106 16.02 -1.91 -15.91
CA LEU A 106 15.49 -2.50 -14.67
C LEU A 106 14.10 -2.02 -14.29
N CYS A 107 13.57 -0.98 -14.94
CA CYS A 107 12.23 -0.49 -14.65
C CYS A 107 11.15 -1.34 -15.33
N ASP A 108 10.28 -1.94 -14.53
CA ASP A 108 9.11 -2.71 -14.99
C ASP A 108 7.92 -1.83 -15.38
N LEU A 109 7.89 -0.57 -14.96
CA LEU A 109 6.82 0.38 -15.25
C LEU A 109 7.00 1.12 -16.59
N CYS A 110 8.18 1.03 -17.21
CA CYS A 110 8.42 1.57 -18.55
C CYS A 110 7.70 0.72 -19.61
N TRP A 111 6.95 1.37 -20.50
CA TRP A 111 6.23 0.69 -21.58
C TRP A 111 7.22 0.13 -22.60
N ARG A 112 7.00 -1.11 -23.04
CA ARG A 112 7.79 -1.74 -24.09
C ARG A 112 7.11 -1.51 -25.43
N PHE A 113 7.87 -1.03 -26.42
CA PHE A 113 7.44 -0.93 -27.81
C PHE A 113 8.14 -2.03 -28.61
N GLU A 114 7.36 -2.91 -29.20
CA GLU A 114 7.86 -3.84 -30.23
C GLU A 114 7.94 -3.06 -31.54
N LYS A 115 9.14 -2.93 -32.11
CA LYS A 115 9.28 -2.39 -33.47
C LYS A 115 8.78 -3.48 -34.43
N GLU A 116 7.57 -3.33 -34.97
CA GLU A 116 7.13 -4.16 -36.10
C GLU A 116 8.17 -4.05 -37.22
N GLN A 117 8.74 -5.17 -37.64
CA GLN A 117 9.68 -5.22 -38.75
C GLN A 117 8.91 -4.91 -40.04
N SER A 118 9.08 -3.70 -40.58
CA SER A 118 8.60 -3.36 -41.91
C SER A 118 9.26 -4.30 -42.91
N LYS A 119 8.45 -5.15 -43.54
CA LYS A 119 8.80 -6.01 -44.67
C LYS A 119 9.17 -5.18 -45.90
#